data_AF-A0A2E2IT87-F1
#
_entry.id   AF-A0A2E2IT87-F1
#
_cell.length_a   1.000
_cell.length_b   1.000
_cell.length_c   1.000
_cell.angle_alpha   90.00
_cell.angle_beta   90.00
_cell.angle_gamma   90.00
#
_symmetry.space_group_name_H-M   'P 1'
#
loop_
_entity.id
_entity.type
_entity.pdbx_description
1 polymer ?
#
loop_
_entity_poly.entity_id
_entity_poly.type
_entity_poly.pdbx_seq_one_letter_code
_entity_poly.pdbx_strand_id
1 'polypeptide(L)'
;MMANPQSELTARMATEFGLEIIRFRHFDCLVLSDSEVLKLFQPRSKRILGCGPSDRIVYGDFVFMLKCDLRRLKPPSPKYEFVHDKMIGFPTANFPGLIEYSLISDQPLRPELLLGLRKLVDALPDDNAGWIEMFGSQVFASRSHEYVVKLIEKLRVVALD
;
A
#
# COMPACT_ATOMS: atom_id res chain seq x y z
N MET A 1 11.76 -18.86 14.04
CA MET A 1 10.52 -18.75 13.25
C MET A 1 10.86 -17.86 12.06
N MET A 2 10.93 -18.39 10.83
CA MET A 2 11.27 -17.55 9.67
C MET A 2 10.16 -16.49 9.53
N ALA A 3 10.55 -15.22 9.39
CA ALA A 3 9.59 -14.19 9.02
C ALA A 3 8.93 -14.58 7.70
N ASN A 4 7.62 -14.38 7.58
CA ASN A 4 6.93 -14.46 6.29
C ASN A 4 7.71 -13.59 5.28
N PRO A 5 7.98 -14.06 4.04
CA PRO A 5 8.65 -13.26 3.00
C PRO A 5 8.06 -11.85 2.80
N GLN A 6 6.76 -11.69 3.04
CA GLN A 6 6.09 -10.39 3.00
C GLN A 6 6.49 -9.47 4.18
N SER A 7 6.60 -10.02 5.39
CA SER A 7 7.06 -9.28 6.57
C SER A 7 8.53 -8.87 6.47
N GLU A 8 9.37 -9.74 5.90
CA GLU A 8 10.79 -9.44 5.66
C GLU A 8 10.96 -8.29 4.66
N LEU A 9 10.26 -8.36 3.52
CA LEU A 9 10.23 -7.27 2.54
C LEU A 9 9.70 -5.96 3.14
N THR A 10 8.62 -6.03 3.94
CA THR A 10 8.06 -4.84 4.60
C THR A 10 9.07 -4.22 5.57
N ALA A 11 9.72 -5.02 6.42
CA ALA A 11 10.72 -4.54 7.36
C ALA A 11 11.93 -3.90 6.66
N ARG A 12 12.35 -4.51 5.56
CA ARG A 12 13.43 -3.99 4.72
C ARG A 12 13.06 -2.63 4.12
N MET A 13 11.91 -2.55 3.46
CA MET A 13 11.41 -1.29 2.88
C MET A 13 11.23 -0.20 3.94
N ALA A 14 10.69 -0.55 5.11
CA ALA A 14 10.54 0.39 6.22
C ALA A 14 11.88 0.98 6.66
N THR A 15 12.92 0.13 6.74
CA THR A 15 14.27 0.56 7.12
C THR A 15 14.91 1.43 6.03
N GLU A 16 14.85 0.99 4.77
CA GLU A 16 15.47 1.69 3.64
C GLU A 16 14.80 3.04 3.35
N PHE A 17 13.48 3.11 3.49
CA PHE A 17 12.69 4.32 3.18
C PHE A 17 12.34 5.16 4.41
N GLY A 18 12.73 4.73 5.62
CA GLY A 18 12.42 5.43 6.86
C GLY A 18 10.91 5.52 7.16
N LEU A 19 10.16 4.45 6.89
CA LEU A 19 8.69 4.41 7.03
C LEU A 19 8.26 3.58 8.25
N GLU A 20 7.13 3.96 8.85
CA GLU A 20 6.49 3.17 9.90
C GLU A 20 5.80 1.92 9.32
N ILE A 21 5.75 0.84 10.13
CA ILE A 21 5.02 -0.38 9.79
C ILE A 21 3.75 -0.47 10.64
N ILE A 22 2.61 -0.56 9.97
CA ILE A 22 1.35 -0.98 10.57
C ILE A 22 1.10 -2.47 10.30
N ARG A 23 0.81 -3.24 11.35
CA ARG A 23 0.67 -4.70 11.25
C ARG A 23 -0.78 -5.11 11.37
N PHE A 24 -1.34 -5.72 10.32
CA PHE A 24 -2.65 -6.36 10.38
C PHE A 24 -2.50 -7.84 10.75
N ARG A 25 -3.63 -8.51 11.04
CA ARG A 25 -3.65 -9.95 11.37
C ARG A 25 -2.89 -10.79 10.33
N HIS A 26 -3.07 -10.48 9.04
CA HIS A 26 -2.63 -11.33 7.93
C HIS A 26 -1.52 -10.74 7.05
N PHE A 27 -1.21 -9.45 7.20
CA PHE A 27 -0.21 -8.76 6.38
C PHE A 27 0.31 -7.52 7.10
N ASP A 28 1.48 -7.05 6.68
CA ASP A 28 2.08 -5.81 7.15
C ASP A 28 2.02 -4.74 6.04
N CYS A 29 1.84 -3.48 6.42
CA CYS A 29 1.87 -2.35 5.49
C CYS A 29 2.88 -1.29 5.96
N LEU A 30 3.44 -0.57 5.00
CA LEU A 30 4.16 0.69 5.22
C LEU A 30 3.15 1.84 5.31
N VAL A 31 3.35 2.74 6.25
CA VAL A 31 2.57 3.98 6.36
C VAL A 31 3.16 5.01 5.41
N LEU A 32 2.39 5.39 4.39
CA LEU A 32 2.76 6.49 3.49
C LEU A 32 2.23 7.83 4.01
N SER A 33 0.98 7.89 4.52
CA SER A 33 0.44 9.08 5.19
C SER A 33 -0.38 8.68 6.41
N ASP A 34 -0.22 9.42 7.52
CA ASP A 34 -0.91 9.22 8.81
C ASP A 34 -1.84 10.39 9.16
N SER A 35 -2.77 10.69 8.24
CA SER A 35 -3.79 11.73 8.40
C SER A 35 -5.13 11.14 8.87
N GLU A 36 -6.25 11.87 8.70
CA GLU A 36 -7.59 11.30 8.96
C GLU A 36 -7.84 10.10 8.05
N VAL A 37 -7.39 10.16 6.80
CA VAL A 37 -7.30 9.00 5.90
C VAL A 37 -5.89 8.42 5.97
N LEU A 38 -5.78 7.19 6.46
CA LEU A 38 -4.55 6.40 6.41
C LEU A 38 -4.28 5.98 4.98
N LYS A 39 -3.08 6.29 4.49
CA LYS A 39 -2.58 5.85 3.17
C LYS A 39 -1.45 4.87 3.38
N LEU A 40 -1.68 3.62 3.00
CA LEU A 40 -0.80 2.50 3.31
C LEU A 40 -0.36 1.81 2.02
N PHE A 41 0.82 1.18 2.07
CA PHE A 41 1.32 0.31 1.02
C PHE A 41 1.60 -1.08 1.57
N GLN A 42 0.95 -2.09 1.01
CA GLN A 42 1.20 -3.50 1.32
C GLN A 42 2.21 -4.06 0.31
N PRO A 43 3.52 -4.11 0.63
CA PRO A 43 4.50 -4.62 -0.30
C PRO A 43 4.36 -6.13 -0.46
N ARG A 44 4.69 -6.61 -1.66
CA ARG A 44 4.67 -8.00 -2.09
C ARG A 44 5.85 -8.26 -3.01
N SER A 45 6.19 -9.54 -3.13
CA SER A 45 7.12 -9.97 -4.14
C SER A 45 6.74 -11.28 -4.77
N LYS A 46 7.19 -11.48 -6.00
CA LYS A 46 7.09 -12.76 -6.72
C LYS A 46 8.38 -13.04 -7.49
N ARG A 47 8.64 -14.33 -7.75
CA ARG A 47 9.76 -14.73 -8.61
C ARG A 47 9.50 -14.32 -10.05
N ILE A 48 10.57 -13.97 -10.75
CA ILE A 48 10.52 -13.84 -12.21
C ILE A 48 10.63 -15.25 -12.81
N LEU A 49 9.64 -15.63 -13.61
CA LEU A 49 9.67 -16.94 -14.27
C LEU A 49 10.80 -16.96 -15.31
N GLY A 50 11.64 -18.00 -15.28
CA GLY A 50 12.77 -18.16 -16.20
C GLY A 50 14.07 -17.46 -15.77
N CYS A 51 14.09 -16.76 -14.64
CA CYS A 51 15.29 -16.17 -14.05
C CYS A 51 15.78 -16.97 -12.83
N GLY A 52 16.85 -16.50 -12.18
CA GLY A 52 17.39 -17.10 -10.98
C GLY A 52 16.42 -17.04 -9.78
N PRO A 53 16.60 -17.89 -8.76
CA PRO A 53 15.70 -17.96 -7.60
C PRO A 53 15.70 -16.70 -6.72
N SER A 54 16.74 -15.87 -6.86
CA SER A 54 16.93 -14.59 -6.19
C SER A 54 16.29 -13.43 -6.95
N ASP A 55 15.98 -13.59 -8.24
CA ASP A 55 15.37 -12.56 -9.08
C ASP A 55 13.89 -12.38 -8.73
N ARG A 56 13.52 -11.16 -8.32
CA ARG A 56 12.18 -10.85 -7.83
C ARG A 56 11.62 -9.62 -8.51
N ILE A 57 10.30 -9.65 -8.62
CA ILE A 57 9.48 -8.46 -8.86
C ILE A 57 8.98 -7.99 -7.51
N VAL A 58 9.25 -6.74 -7.17
CA VAL A 58 8.70 -6.02 -6.03
C VAL A 58 7.54 -5.17 -6.53
N TYR A 59 6.40 -5.30 -5.88
CA TYR A 59 5.15 -4.60 -6.18
C TYR A 59 4.32 -4.56 -4.90
N GLY A 60 3.07 -4.09 -4.95
CA GLY A 60 2.19 -4.20 -3.80
C GLY A 60 0.79 -3.72 -4.08
N ASP A 61 0.03 -3.53 -3.00
CA ASP A 61 -1.31 -2.94 -3.05
C ASP A 61 -1.30 -1.62 -2.27
N PHE A 62 -1.96 -0.60 -2.80
CA PHE A 62 -2.36 0.54 -1.98
C PHE A 62 -3.54 0.12 -1.09
N VAL A 63 -3.57 0.64 0.12
CA VAL A 63 -4.69 0.48 1.06
C VAL A 63 -5.03 1.83 1.66
N PHE A 64 -6.29 2.24 1.57
CA PHE A 64 -6.82 3.51 2.09
C PHE A 64 -7.97 3.24 3.05
N MET A 65 -7.99 3.92 4.19
CA MET A 65 -9.06 3.80 5.17
C MET A 65 -9.14 5.01 6.09
N LEU A 66 -10.28 5.23 6.73
CA LEU A 66 -10.38 6.20 7.81
C LEU A 66 -9.66 5.69 9.06
N LYS A 67 -8.86 6.56 9.70
CA LYS A 67 -8.13 6.23 10.93
C LYS A 67 -9.07 5.84 12.08
N CYS A 68 -10.27 6.42 12.12
CA CYS A 68 -11.29 6.07 13.13
C CYS A 68 -11.86 4.65 12.97
N ASP A 69 -11.75 4.04 11.78
CA ASP A 69 -12.18 2.67 11.51
C ASP A 69 -11.08 1.63 11.85
N LEU A 70 -9.90 2.08 12.27
CA LEU A 70 -8.78 1.22 12.62
C LEU A 70 -9.04 0.52 13.96
N ARG A 71 -9.20 -0.81 13.93
CA ARG A 71 -9.51 -1.62 15.11
C ARG A 71 -8.31 -2.44 15.56
N ARG A 72 -7.87 -2.26 16.80
CA ARG A 72 -6.78 -3.07 17.36
C ARG A 72 -7.30 -4.46 17.72
N LEU A 73 -6.50 -5.50 17.44
CA LEU A 73 -6.79 -6.83 17.97
C LEU A 73 -6.68 -6.82 19.49
N LYS A 74 -7.49 -7.66 20.14
CA LYS A 74 -7.48 -7.75 21.60
C LYS A 74 -6.06 -8.03 22.12
N PRO A 75 -5.67 -7.45 23.28
CA PRO A 75 -4.42 -7.77 23.93
C PRO A 75 -4.21 -9.29 24.08
N PRO A 76 -2.96 -9.78 23.98
CA PRO A 76 -1.69 -9.02 23.96
C PRO A 76 -1.22 -8.60 22.55
N SER A 77 -2.05 -8.74 21.51
CA SER A 77 -1.62 -8.49 20.14
C SER A 77 -1.36 -7.01 19.85
N PRO A 78 -0.20 -6.64 19.26
CA PRO A 78 0.05 -5.29 18.76
C PRO A 78 -0.58 -5.02 17.38
N LYS A 79 -1.26 -6.02 16.79
CA LYS A 79 -1.77 -5.97 15.42
C LYS A 79 -3.18 -5.38 15.33
N TYR A 80 -3.57 -4.95 14.14
CA TYR A 80 -4.89 -4.45 13.79
C TYR A 80 -5.74 -5.51 13.08
N GLU A 81 -7.06 -5.36 13.19
CA GLU A 81 -8.05 -6.13 12.46
C GLU A 81 -8.23 -5.57 11.05
N PHE A 82 -8.37 -6.47 10.08
CA PHE A 82 -8.61 -6.11 8.70
C PHE A 82 -10.12 -6.05 8.43
N VAL A 83 -10.67 -4.83 8.41
CA VAL A 83 -12.09 -4.56 8.23
C VAL A 83 -12.35 -4.27 6.74
N HIS A 84 -12.61 -5.34 5.98
CA HIS A 84 -12.65 -5.31 4.50
C HIS A 84 -13.64 -4.31 3.90
N ASP A 85 -14.74 -4.00 4.59
CA ASP A 85 -15.80 -3.09 4.17
C ASP A 85 -15.49 -1.61 4.43
N LYS A 86 -14.41 -1.32 5.16
CA LYS A 86 -13.95 0.03 5.52
C LYS A 86 -12.65 0.44 4.85
N MET A 87 -12.24 -0.32 3.84
CA MET A 87 -10.94 -0.17 3.19
C MET A 87 -11.10 -0.21 1.68
N ILE A 88 -10.41 0.70 1.00
CA ILE A 88 -10.21 0.66 -0.45
C ILE A 88 -8.81 0.16 -0.71
N GLY A 89 -8.64 -0.81 -1.62
CA GLY A 89 -7.31 -1.24 -2.03
C GLY A 89 -7.26 -1.71 -3.48
N PHE A 90 -6.12 -1.50 -4.11
CA PHE A 90 -5.84 -1.90 -5.49
C PHE A 90 -4.34 -2.07 -5.74
N PRO A 91 -3.95 -2.90 -6.72
CA PRO A 91 -2.54 -3.20 -6.97
C PRO A 91 -1.80 -2.03 -7.63
N THR A 92 -0.52 -1.86 -7.28
CA THR A 92 0.41 -0.94 -7.96
C THR A 92 0.75 -1.37 -9.37
N ALA A 93 0.46 -2.62 -9.75
CA ALA A 93 0.62 -3.11 -11.12
C ALA A 93 -0.19 -2.31 -12.16
N ASN A 94 -1.13 -1.47 -11.71
CA ASN A 94 -1.83 -0.50 -12.56
C ASN A 94 -0.95 0.69 -13.01
N PHE A 95 0.27 0.83 -12.47
CA PHE A 95 1.20 1.93 -12.73
C PHE A 95 2.58 1.36 -13.12
N PRO A 96 2.95 1.40 -14.43
CA PRO A 96 4.17 0.75 -14.94
C PRO A 96 5.49 1.17 -14.27
N GLY A 97 5.55 2.33 -13.60
CA GLY A 97 6.72 2.80 -12.85
C GLY A 97 6.83 2.30 -11.40
N LEU A 98 5.84 1.56 -10.89
CA LEU A 98 5.81 1.06 -9.51
C LEU A 98 6.07 -0.45 -9.40
N ILE A 99 6.56 -1.05 -10.48
CA ILE A 99 7.02 -2.42 -10.52
C ILE A 99 8.54 -2.39 -10.59
N GLU A 100 9.20 -2.91 -9.56
CA GLU A 100 10.66 -2.96 -9.50
C GLU A 100 11.16 -4.39 -9.68
N TYR A 101 12.21 -4.54 -10.48
CA TYR A 101 12.95 -5.79 -10.62
C TYR A 101 14.23 -5.68 -9.81
N SER A 102 14.36 -6.51 -8.78
CA SER A 102 15.47 -6.45 -7.82
C SER A 102 15.69 -7.80 -7.10
N LEU A 103 16.88 -7.99 -6.55
CA LEU A 103 17.16 -9.05 -5.59
C LEU A 103 16.69 -8.59 -4.20
N ILE A 104 15.81 -9.35 -3.55
CA ILE A 104 15.28 -8.99 -2.22
C ILE A 104 16.33 -9.14 -1.11
N SER A 105 17.42 -9.87 -1.35
CA SER A 105 18.42 -10.18 -0.33
C SER A 105 19.51 -9.12 -0.16
N ASP A 106 19.97 -8.51 -1.25
CA ASP A 106 21.32 -7.92 -1.29
C ASP A 106 21.45 -6.67 -2.17
N GLN A 107 20.44 -6.33 -2.97
CA GLN A 107 20.43 -5.09 -3.75
C GLN A 107 19.45 -4.08 -3.18
N PRO A 108 19.87 -2.82 -2.91
CA PRO A 108 18.98 -1.79 -2.39
C PRO A 108 17.78 -1.60 -3.32
N LEU A 109 16.62 -1.28 -2.75
CA LEU A 109 15.47 -0.90 -3.56
C LEU A 109 15.71 0.48 -4.16
N ARG A 110 15.24 0.66 -5.39
CA ARG A 110 15.36 1.90 -6.13
C ARG A 110 14.56 3.01 -5.45
N PRO A 111 15.17 4.17 -5.12
CA PRO A 111 14.46 5.31 -4.55
C PRO A 111 13.26 5.77 -5.39
N GLU A 112 13.30 5.53 -6.70
CA GLU A 112 12.23 5.82 -7.65
C GLU A 112 10.91 5.13 -7.28
N LEU A 113 10.96 3.93 -6.67
CA LEU A 113 9.76 3.25 -6.19
C LEU A 113 9.06 4.09 -5.11
N LEU A 114 9.80 4.58 -4.11
CA LEU A 114 9.23 5.42 -3.06
C LEU A 114 8.72 6.75 -3.62
N LEU A 115 9.49 7.38 -4.51
CA LEU A 115 9.10 8.64 -5.16
C LEU A 115 7.79 8.47 -5.95
N GLY A 116 7.65 7.38 -6.70
CA GLY A 116 6.43 7.08 -7.42
C GLY A 116 5.25 6.79 -6.49
N LEU A 117 5.45 6.02 -5.42
CA LEU A 117 4.41 5.76 -4.42
C LEU A 117 3.93 7.09 -3.79
N ARG A 118 4.87 7.94 -3.37
CA ARG A 118 4.62 9.29 -2.81
C ARG A 118 3.82 10.15 -3.77
N LYS A 119 4.29 10.26 -5.02
CA LYS A 119 3.63 11.04 -6.07
C LYS A 119 2.14 10.69 -6.20
N LEU A 120 1.79 9.40 -6.16
CA LEU A 120 0.39 8.98 -6.28
C LEU A 120 -0.41 9.27 -5.01
N VAL A 121 0.12 9.00 -3.81
CA VAL A 121 -0.64 9.19 -2.57
C VAL A 121 -0.77 10.67 -2.18
N ASP A 122 0.21 11.50 -2.52
CA ASP A 122 0.22 12.93 -2.22
C ASP A 122 -0.76 13.70 -3.14
N ALA A 123 -1.15 13.11 -4.28
CA ALA A 123 -2.21 13.64 -5.14
C ALA A 123 -3.63 13.38 -4.63
N LEU A 124 -3.79 12.61 -3.54
CA LEU A 124 -5.08 12.30 -2.93
C LEU A 124 -5.30 13.16 -1.68
N PRO A 125 -6.55 13.49 -1.32
CA PRO A 125 -6.84 14.22 -0.09
C PRO A 125 -6.39 13.44 1.15
N ASP A 126 -6.15 14.16 2.25
CA ASP A 126 -5.74 13.59 3.54
C ASP A 126 -6.91 13.43 4.53
N ASP A 127 -8.09 13.96 4.19
CA ASP A 127 -9.27 14.00 5.04
C ASP A 127 -10.50 13.35 4.39
N ASN A 128 -11.48 12.96 5.21
CA ASN A 128 -12.68 12.30 4.71
C ASN A 128 -13.50 13.20 3.79
N ALA A 129 -13.52 14.51 4.08
CA ALA A 129 -14.27 15.49 3.31
C ALA A 129 -13.80 15.57 1.84
N GLY A 130 -12.50 15.65 1.61
CA GLY A 130 -11.92 15.68 0.27
C GLY A 130 -12.11 14.36 -0.48
N TRP A 131 -12.06 13.22 0.22
CA TRP A 131 -12.38 11.93 -0.40
C TRP A 131 -13.86 11.85 -0.83
N ILE A 132 -14.77 12.37 0.00
CA ILE A 132 -16.20 12.46 -0.33
C ILE A 132 -16.44 13.39 -1.51
N GLU A 133 -15.78 14.55 -1.55
CA GLU A 133 -15.87 15.49 -2.66
C GLU A 133 -15.39 14.86 -3.98
N MET A 134 -14.28 14.12 -3.94
CA MET A 134 -13.65 13.56 -5.13
C MET A 134 -14.33 12.28 -5.63
N PHE A 135 -14.78 11.41 -4.74
CA PHE A 135 -15.25 10.06 -5.08
C PHE A 135 -16.71 9.78 -4.72
N GLY A 136 -17.34 10.64 -3.91
CA GLY A 136 -18.71 10.52 -3.44
C GLY A 136 -18.84 10.03 -1.99
N SER A 137 -20.00 10.27 -1.40
CA SER A 137 -20.28 10.06 0.03
C SER A 137 -20.18 8.62 0.53
N GLN A 138 -20.10 7.64 -0.38
CA GLN A 138 -20.08 6.22 -0.05
C GLN A 138 -18.69 5.57 -0.20
N VAL A 139 -17.64 6.36 -0.46
CA VAL A 139 -16.28 5.89 -0.78
C VAL A 139 -15.71 4.93 0.29
N PHE A 140 -15.93 5.19 1.59
CA PHE A 140 -15.53 4.30 2.70
C PHE A 140 -16.71 3.54 3.35
N ALA A 141 -17.92 3.67 2.80
CA ALA A 141 -19.14 3.10 3.39
C ALA A 141 -19.57 1.79 2.72
N SER A 142 -19.21 1.58 1.45
CA SER A 142 -19.60 0.40 0.69
C SER A 142 -18.50 -0.02 -0.28
N ARG A 143 -18.33 -1.34 -0.43
CA ARG A 143 -17.34 -1.95 -1.32
C ARG A 143 -17.79 -1.83 -2.78
N SER A 144 -17.86 -0.62 -3.32
CA SER A 144 -18.19 -0.45 -4.74
C SER A 144 -16.91 -0.48 -5.57
N HIS A 145 -16.87 -1.42 -6.52
CA HIS A 145 -15.83 -1.48 -7.56
C HIS A 145 -15.70 -0.15 -8.32
N GLU A 146 -16.79 0.62 -8.41
CA GLU A 146 -16.84 1.93 -9.06
C GLU A 146 -15.83 2.93 -8.47
N TYR A 147 -15.65 2.97 -7.15
CA TYR A 147 -14.72 3.91 -6.51
C TYR A 147 -13.26 3.54 -6.78
N VAL A 148 -12.97 2.23 -6.85
CA VAL A 148 -11.64 1.74 -7.21
C VAL A 148 -11.28 2.16 -8.64
N VAL A 149 -12.23 2.05 -9.58
CA VAL A 149 -12.01 2.46 -10.97
C VAL A 149 -11.74 3.96 -11.06
N LYS A 150 -12.60 4.80 -10.46
CA LYS A 150 -12.43 6.27 -10.44
C LYS A 150 -11.09 6.69 -9.83
N LEU A 151 -10.67 6.03 -8.75
CA LEU A 151 -9.40 6.28 -8.08
C LEU A 151 -8.21 5.92 -8.97
N ILE A 152 -8.24 4.76 -9.63
CA ILE A 152 -7.20 4.35 -10.58
C ILE A 152 -7.13 5.33 -11.77
N GLU A 153 -8.27 5.74 -12.33
CA GLU A 153 -8.32 6.72 -13.44
C GLU A 153 -7.70 8.05 -13.05
N LYS A 154 -8.04 8.58 -11.86
CA LYS A 154 -7.44 9.81 -11.33
C LYS A 154 -5.92 9.70 -11.19
N LEU A 155 -5.44 8.61 -10.59
CA LEU A 155 -4.02 8.39 -10.36
C LEU A 155 -3.24 8.11 -11.64
N ARG A 156 -3.87 7.58 -12.69
CA ARG A 156 -3.23 7.39 -14.00
C ARG A 156 -2.86 8.72 -14.65
N VAL A 157 -3.68 9.76 -14.49
CA VAL A 157 -3.34 11.12 -14.96
C VAL A 157 -2.07 11.61 -14.27
N VAL A 158 -2.04 11.50 -12.93
CA VAL A 158 -0.86 11.88 -12.11
C VAL A 158 0.39 11.06 -12.47
N ALA A 159 0.23 9.78 -12.81
CA ALA A 159 1.35 8.90 -13.18
C ALA A 159 2.00 9.29 -14.52
N LEU A 160 1.26 9.95 -15.41
CA LEU A 160 1.72 10.33 -16.75
C LEU A 160 2.33 11.74 -16.82
N ASP A 161 2.00 12.61 -15.87
CA ASP A 161 2.61 13.95 -15.69
C ASP A 161 4.05 13.88 -15.16
#